data_AF-A0A7C5FK38-F1
#
_entry.id   AF-A0A7C5FK38-F1
#
_cell.length_a   1.000
_cell.length_b   1.000
_cell.length_c   1.000
_cell.angle_alpha   90.00
_cell.angle_beta   90.00
_cell.angle_gamma   90.00
#
_symmetry.space_group_name_H-M   'P 1'
#
loop_
_entity.id
_entity.type
_entity.pdbx_description
1 polymer ?
#
loop_
_entity_poly.entity_id
_entity_poly.type
_entity_poly.pdbx_seq_one_letter_code
_entity_poly.pdbx_strand_id
1 'polypeptide(L)'
;MSDEKKTVSRYPFLNQKAPEVDILKLLDKLEDVMEDALVEIWGRAYGVKTEDFHMLINKIRASLPDEVRTASRLAGDTDKIVNAAKEEARLIVEQAKEEAEKIIEAAKTQAAQMVEASEINRLAAAQAKEIKAAAEATARYVRQGADEYAREVLANLENFTLKLMSTIQRGREKLDQRIGNSQESEEPIFLGNERGRRR
;
A
#
# COMPACT_ATOMS: atom_id res chain seq x y z
N MET A 1 -12.25 -21.23 -40.56
CA MET A 1 -13.34 -20.27 -40.29
C MET A 1 -12.70 -18.90 -40.33
N SER A 2 -12.77 -18.28 -41.50
CA SER A 2 -12.09 -17.03 -41.81
C SER A 2 -12.87 -15.88 -41.18
N ASP A 3 -12.29 -15.26 -40.16
CA ASP A 3 -12.85 -14.05 -39.58
C ASP A 3 -12.58 -12.88 -40.53
N GLU A 4 -13.61 -12.60 -41.30
CA GLU A 4 -13.74 -11.50 -42.24
C GLU A 4 -13.58 -10.19 -41.46
N LYS A 5 -12.42 -9.54 -41.64
CA LYS A 5 -12.19 -8.17 -41.17
C LYS A 5 -13.22 -7.26 -41.81
N LYS A 6 -14.36 -7.08 -41.13
CA LYS A 6 -15.30 -5.98 -41.37
C LYS A 6 -14.56 -4.69 -41.05
N THR A 7 -13.91 -4.15 -42.07
CA THR A 7 -13.46 -2.76 -42.08
C THR A 7 -14.72 -1.91 -41.90
N VAL A 8 -14.97 -1.50 -40.65
CA VAL A 8 -15.99 -0.51 -40.32
C VAL A 8 -15.51 0.77 -41.00
N SER A 9 -16.06 1.07 -42.17
CA SER A 9 -15.90 2.36 -42.84
C SER A 9 -16.57 3.40 -41.94
N ARG A 10 -15.83 3.91 -40.96
CA ARG A 10 -16.37 4.72 -39.86
C ARG A 10 -16.79 6.11 -40.32
N TYR A 11 -16.44 6.53 -41.54
CA TYR A 11 -16.70 7.86 -42.06
C TYR A 11 -17.01 7.84 -43.58
N PRO A 12 -18.27 7.62 -43.99
CA PRO A 12 -18.67 7.54 -45.40
C PRO A 12 -18.60 8.86 -46.18
N PHE A 13 -18.35 10.00 -45.53
CA PHE A 13 -18.26 11.32 -46.17
C PHE A 13 -16.86 11.67 -46.72
N LEU A 14 -15.83 10.85 -46.45
CA LEU A 14 -14.48 11.07 -46.98
C LEU A 14 -14.32 10.75 -48.48
N ASN A 15 -15.42 10.38 -49.17
CA ASN A 15 -15.38 9.93 -50.57
C ASN A 15 -16.22 10.79 -51.55
N GLN A 16 -16.47 12.06 -51.25
CA GLN A 16 -17.05 12.99 -52.23
C GLN A 16 -16.08 14.11 -52.57
N LYS A 17 -15.31 13.89 -53.64
CA LYS A 17 -14.63 14.98 -54.34
C LYS A 17 -15.70 15.74 -55.14
N ALA A 18 -16.23 16.82 -54.58
CA ALA A 18 -17.11 17.73 -55.29
C ALA A 18 -16.37 18.35 -56.49
N PRO A 19 -17.03 18.65 -57.63
CA PRO A 19 -16.41 19.36 -58.73
C PRO A 19 -16.01 20.75 -58.24
N GLU A 20 -14.72 20.99 -58.13
CA GLU A 20 -14.15 22.22 -57.58
C GLU A 20 -14.36 23.36 -58.59
N VAL A 21 -15.50 24.04 -58.52
CA VAL A 21 -15.57 25.43 -58.99
C VAL A 21 -14.75 26.23 -58.00
N ASP A 22 -13.47 26.33 -58.30
CA ASP A 22 -12.54 27.05 -57.47
C ASP A 22 -12.85 28.55 -57.60
N ILE A 23 -13.57 29.07 -56.59
CA ILE A 23 -13.93 30.49 -56.51
C ILE A 23 -12.66 31.35 -56.59
N LEU A 24 -11.53 30.87 -56.05
CA LEU A 24 -10.27 31.58 -56.13
C LEU A 24 -9.82 31.71 -57.59
N LYS A 25 -9.88 30.61 -58.37
CA LYS A 25 -9.60 30.68 -59.83
C LYS A 25 -10.58 31.56 -60.62
N LEU A 26 -11.82 31.73 -60.14
CA LEU A 26 -12.78 32.65 -60.78
C LEU A 26 -12.51 34.10 -60.40
N LEU A 27 -12.03 34.36 -59.19
CA LEU A 27 -11.56 35.66 -58.75
C LEU A 27 -10.27 36.05 -59.46
N ASP A 28 -9.30 35.14 -59.58
CA ASP A 28 -8.06 35.36 -60.33
C ASP A 28 -8.37 35.72 -61.80
N LYS A 29 -9.28 34.98 -62.45
CA LYS A 29 -9.71 35.30 -63.83
C LYS A 29 -10.47 36.62 -63.94
N LEU A 30 -11.18 37.03 -62.89
CA LEU A 30 -11.86 38.32 -62.85
C LEU A 30 -10.85 39.46 -62.71
N GLU A 31 -9.79 39.23 -61.94
CA GLU A 31 -8.63 40.13 -61.81
C GLU A 31 -7.90 40.25 -63.15
N ASP A 32 -7.60 39.14 -63.84
CA ASP A 32 -7.00 39.15 -65.18
C ASP A 32 -7.81 40.00 -66.19
N VAL A 33 -9.14 39.85 -66.20
CA VAL A 33 -10.04 40.62 -67.08
C VAL A 33 -10.05 42.12 -66.74
N MET A 34 -9.79 42.47 -65.50
CA MET A 34 -9.65 43.86 -65.05
C MET A 34 -8.27 44.45 -65.37
N GLU A 35 -7.21 43.64 -65.29
CA GLU A 35 -5.84 44.02 -65.64
C GLU A 35 -5.65 44.21 -67.16
N ASP A 36 -6.37 43.44 -67.99
CA ASP A 36 -6.38 43.54 -69.46
C ASP A 36 -7.06 44.82 -70.02
N ALA A 37 -7.42 45.78 -69.16
CA ALA A 37 -8.00 47.05 -69.57
C ALA A 37 -7.06 47.85 -70.49
N LEU A 38 -7.49 48.13 -71.72
CA LEU A 38 -6.71 48.76 -72.78
C LEU A 38 -6.11 50.13 -72.39
N VAL A 39 -6.79 50.93 -71.56
CA VAL A 39 -6.26 52.19 -70.99
C VAL A 39 -6.95 52.50 -69.66
N GLU A 40 -6.18 52.88 -68.64
CA GLU A 40 -6.70 53.47 -67.41
C GLU A 40 -6.53 55.00 -67.44
N ILE A 41 -7.64 55.75 -67.47
CA ILE A 41 -7.63 57.23 -67.41
C ILE A 41 -8.55 57.67 -66.28
N TRP A 42 -8.02 58.49 -65.37
CA TRP A 42 -8.77 59.05 -64.24
C TRP A 42 -9.50 57.97 -63.41
N GLY A 43 -8.84 56.85 -63.13
CA GLY A 43 -9.40 55.73 -62.34
C GLY A 43 -10.54 54.99 -63.05
N ARG A 44 -10.65 55.11 -64.37
CA ARG A 44 -11.62 54.38 -65.20
C ARG A 44 -10.88 53.50 -66.20
N ALA A 45 -11.18 52.21 -66.14
CA ALA A 45 -10.73 51.22 -67.11
C ALA A 45 -11.58 51.32 -68.38
N TYR A 46 -10.94 51.55 -69.53
CA TYR A 46 -11.56 51.53 -70.85
C TYR A 46 -11.10 50.30 -71.64
N GLY A 47 -12.02 49.65 -72.35
CA GLY A 47 -11.72 48.47 -73.17
C GLY A 47 -11.89 47.12 -72.47
N VAL A 48 -12.42 47.09 -71.24
CA VAL A 48 -12.78 45.85 -70.55
C VAL A 48 -13.96 45.18 -71.25
N LYS A 49 -13.87 43.87 -71.47
CA LYS A 49 -14.99 43.07 -71.98
C LYS A 49 -16.05 42.93 -70.90
N THR A 50 -17.02 43.83 -70.90
CA THR A 50 -18.10 43.90 -69.91
C THR A 50 -18.90 42.59 -69.82
N GLU A 51 -19.03 41.86 -70.93
CA GLU A 51 -19.70 40.55 -70.97
C GLU A 51 -18.94 39.47 -70.17
N ASP A 52 -17.62 39.37 -70.35
CA ASP A 52 -16.77 38.42 -69.63
C ASP A 52 -16.73 38.73 -68.12
N PHE A 53 -16.65 40.03 -67.78
CA PHE A 53 -16.70 40.51 -66.39
C PHE A 53 -18.02 40.11 -65.69
N HIS A 54 -19.17 40.40 -66.32
CA HIS A 54 -20.47 40.04 -65.77
C HIS A 54 -20.68 38.53 -65.70
N MET A 55 -20.19 37.77 -66.68
CA MET A 55 -20.23 36.31 -66.67
C MET A 55 -19.47 35.73 -65.46
N LEU A 56 -18.24 36.20 -65.21
CA LEU A 56 -17.42 35.76 -64.08
C LEU A 56 -18.07 36.11 -62.73
N ILE A 57 -18.59 37.34 -62.57
CA ILE A 57 -19.34 37.74 -61.36
C ILE A 57 -20.58 36.87 -61.14
N ASN A 58 -21.34 36.58 -62.19
CA ASN A 58 -22.53 35.73 -62.08
C ASN A 58 -22.15 34.30 -61.70
N LYS A 59 -21.03 33.79 -62.22
CA LYS A 59 -20.52 32.46 -61.88
C LYS A 59 -20.06 32.37 -60.42
N ILE A 60 -19.35 33.39 -59.92
CA ILE A 60 -18.96 33.51 -58.50
C ILE A 60 -20.21 33.59 -57.62
N ARG A 61 -21.19 34.43 -57.98
CA ARG A 61 -22.44 34.57 -57.21
C ARG A 61 -23.26 33.28 -57.18
N ALA A 62 -23.25 32.52 -58.27
CA ALA A 62 -23.96 31.26 -58.37
C ALA A 62 -23.30 30.14 -57.52
N SER A 63 -21.97 30.12 -57.42
CA SER A 63 -21.26 29.06 -56.69
C SER A 63 -21.10 29.38 -55.20
N LEU A 64 -20.74 30.62 -54.84
CA LEU A 64 -20.40 31.05 -53.47
C LEU A 64 -21.35 30.55 -52.36
N PRO A 65 -22.69 30.60 -52.50
CA PRO A 65 -23.59 30.09 -51.46
C PRO A 65 -23.40 28.60 -51.14
N ASP A 66 -23.08 27.79 -52.15
CA ASP A 66 -22.93 26.35 -52.00
C ASP A 66 -21.56 25.98 -51.43
N GLU A 67 -20.49 26.69 -51.80
CA GLU A 67 -19.18 26.56 -51.15
C GLU A 67 -19.24 26.95 -49.66
N VAL A 68 -19.91 28.06 -49.32
CA VAL A 68 -20.08 28.50 -47.92
C VAL A 68 -20.88 27.49 -47.10
N ARG A 69 -21.98 26.96 -47.66
CA ARG A 69 -22.76 25.89 -47.01
C ARG A 69 -21.93 24.63 -46.80
N THR A 70 -21.09 24.28 -47.77
CA THR A 70 -20.21 23.11 -47.68
C THR A 70 -19.15 23.29 -46.60
N ALA A 71 -18.50 24.46 -46.55
CA ALA A 71 -17.53 24.79 -45.50
C ALA A 71 -18.16 24.77 -44.10
N SER A 72 -19.36 25.34 -43.95
CA SER A 72 -20.09 25.35 -42.67
C SER A 72 -20.48 23.93 -42.22
N ARG A 73 -20.95 23.08 -43.14
CA ARG A 73 -21.23 21.67 -42.85
C ARG A 73 -19.97 20.91 -42.46
N LEU A 74 -18.88 21.08 -43.20
CA LEU A 74 -17.61 20.42 -42.93
C LEU A 74 -17.04 20.82 -41.56
N ALA A 75 -17.12 22.11 -41.20
CA ALA A 75 -16.72 22.58 -39.88
C ALA A 75 -17.57 21.92 -38.78
N GLY A 76 -18.90 21.92 -38.93
CA GLY A 76 -19.80 21.29 -37.96
C GLY A 76 -19.61 19.78 -37.84
N ASP A 77 -19.32 19.08 -38.95
CA ASP A 77 -19.05 17.65 -38.93
C ASP A 77 -17.68 17.34 -38.30
N THR A 78 -16.68 18.18 -38.55
CA THR A 78 -15.36 18.09 -37.89
C THR A 78 -15.49 18.23 -36.38
N ASP A 79 -16.27 19.21 -35.91
CA ASP A 79 -16.51 19.38 -34.47
C ASP A 79 -17.19 18.16 -33.84
N LYS A 80 -18.18 17.58 -34.52
CA LYS A 80 -18.83 16.34 -34.04
C LYS A 80 -17.83 15.18 -33.96
N ILE A 81 -16.99 15.00 -34.97
CA ILE A 81 -15.98 13.93 -34.99
C ILE A 81 -14.98 14.12 -33.87
N VAL A 82 -14.47 15.33 -33.68
CA VAL A 82 -13.50 15.65 -32.62
C VAL A 82 -14.12 15.39 -31.24
N ASN A 83 -15.37 15.79 -31.03
CA ASN A 83 -16.05 15.56 -29.76
C ASN A 83 -16.33 14.07 -29.51
N ALA A 84 -16.78 13.34 -30.53
CA ALA A 84 -16.99 11.89 -30.42
C ALA A 84 -15.67 11.15 -30.14
N ALA A 85 -14.59 11.51 -30.82
CA ALA A 85 -13.26 10.92 -30.60
C ALA A 85 -12.72 11.22 -29.21
N LYS A 86 -12.93 12.43 -28.68
CA LYS A 86 -12.55 12.79 -27.31
C LYS A 86 -13.31 11.97 -26.27
N GLU A 87 -14.61 11.78 -26.45
CA GLU A 87 -15.42 11.00 -25.52
C GLU A 87 -15.02 9.51 -25.56
N GLU A 88 -14.82 8.95 -26.74
CA GLU A 88 -14.35 7.57 -26.90
C GLU A 88 -12.96 7.37 -26.28
N ALA A 89 -12.03 8.31 -26.51
CA ALA A 89 -10.72 8.26 -25.87
C ALA A 89 -10.82 8.32 -24.35
N ARG A 90 -11.70 9.16 -23.80
CA ARG A 90 -11.94 9.24 -22.36
C ARG A 90 -12.45 7.92 -21.79
N LEU A 91 -13.42 7.30 -22.46
CA LEU A 91 -13.99 6.01 -22.07
C LEU A 91 -12.93 4.90 -22.11
N ILE A 92 -12.11 4.85 -23.15
CA ILE A 92 -11.02 3.86 -23.26
C ILE A 92 -10.02 4.02 -22.13
N VAL A 93 -9.61 5.25 -21.81
CA VAL A 93 -8.67 5.52 -20.71
C VAL A 93 -9.26 5.11 -19.37
N GLU A 94 -10.54 5.39 -19.14
CA GLU A 94 -11.20 5.02 -17.89
C GLU A 94 -11.30 3.50 -17.74
N GLN A 95 -11.76 2.81 -18.79
CA GLN A 95 -11.81 1.34 -18.81
C GLN A 95 -10.43 0.71 -18.61
N ALA A 96 -9.39 1.26 -19.24
CA ALA A 96 -8.03 0.77 -19.08
C ALA A 96 -7.52 0.95 -17.65
N LYS A 97 -7.87 2.06 -16.97
CA LYS A 97 -7.53 2.28 -15.57
C LYS A 97 -8.25 1.30 -14.65
N GLU A 98 -9.56 1.14 -14.80
CA GLU A 98 -10.33 0.18 -14.01
C GLU A 98 -9.81 -1.24 -14.17
N GLU A 99 -9.47 -1.64 -15.40
CA GLU A 99 -8.93 -2.97 -15.67
C GLU A 99 -7.52 -3.14 -15.07
N ALA A 100 -6.66 -2.12 -15.18
CA ALA A 100 -5.36 -2.13 -14.55
C ALA A 100 -5.45 -2.26 -13.03
N GLU A 101 -6.37 -1.54 -12.38
CA GLU A 101 -6.62 -1.64 -10.94
C GLU A 101 -7.07 -3.06 -10.55
N LYS A 102 -8.00 -3.65 -11.30
CA LYS A 102 -8.43 -5.04 -11.08
C LYS A 102 -7.28 -6.04 -11.19
N ILE A 103 -6.44 -5.90 -12.22
CA ILE A 103 -5.26 -6.75 -12.42
C ILE A 103 -4.29 -6.62 -11.25
N ILE A 104 -4.03 -5.40 -10.78
CA ILE A 104 -3.12 -5.15 -9.65
C ILE A 104 -3.68 -5.78 -8.37
N GLU A 105 -4.96 -5.62 -8.07
CA GLU A 105 -5.58 -6.20 -6.87
C GLU A 105 -5.63 -7.73 -6.92
N ALA A 106 -5.93 -8.31 -8.09
CA ALA A 106 -5.84 -9.75 -8.30
C ALA A 106 -4.41 -10.27 -8.08
N ALA A 107 -3.41 -9.60 -8.64
CA ALA A 107 -2.00 -9.96 -8.49
C ALA A 107 -1.54 -9.86 -7.03
N LYS A 108 -1.92 -8.81 -6.29
CA LYS A 108 -1.63 -8.67 -4.86
C LYS A 108 -2.25 -9.81 -4.05
N THR A 109 -3.52 -10.13 -4.31
CA THR A 109 -4.22 -11.22 -3.62
C THR A 109 -3.53 -12.56 -3.88
N GLN A 110 -3.19 -12.85 -5.14
CA GLN A 110 -2.48 -14.06 -5.52
C GLN A 110 -1.09 -14.12 -4.89
N ALA A 111 -0.35 -13.01 -4.88
CA ALA A 111 0.97 -12.95 -4.23
C ALA A 111 0.87 -13.22 -2.73
N ALA A 112 -0.11 -12.65 -2.03
CA ALA A 112 -0.36 -12.93 -0.62
C ALA A 112 -0.66 -14.42 -0.38
N GLN A 113 -1.51 -15.03 -1.21
CA GLN A 113 -1.81 -16.46 -1.16
C GLN A 113 -0.58 -17.33 -1.44
N MET A 114 0.26 -16.96 -2.40
CA MET A 114 1.51 -17.69 -2.70
C MET A 114 2.52 -17.60 -1.56
N VAL A 115 2.61 -16.44 -0.90
CA VAL A 115 3.46 -16.27 0.28
C VAL A 115 2.93 -17.12 1.43
N GLU A 116 1.63 -17.09 1.70
CA GLU A 116 1.03 -17.92 2.76
C GLU A 116 1.14 -19.41 2.48
N ALA A 117 0.87 -19.82 1.23
CA ALA A 117 1.02 -21.20 0.76
C ALA A 117 2.48 -21.62 0.54
N SER A 118 3.44 -20.70 0.68
CA SER A 118 4.85 -21.01 0.53
C SER A 118 5.23 -22.06 1.57
N GLU A 119 5.77 -23.17 1.10
CA GLU A 119 6.26 -24.26 1.94
C GLU A 119 7.25 -23.73 3.00
N ILE A 120 7.97 -22.66 2.69
CA ILE A 120 8.87 -21.97 3.63
C ILE A 120 8.10 -21.41 4.83
N ASN A 121 6.96 -20.74 4.62
CA ASN A 121 6.14 -20.21 5.72
C ASN A 121 5.51 -21.34 6.54
N ARG A 122 5.07 -22.42 5.88
CA ARG A 122 4.54 -23.60 6.56
C ARG A 122 5.60 -24.27 7.44
N LEU A 123 6.80 -24.48 6.89
CA LEU A 123 7.94 -25.05 7.62
C LEU A 123 8.39 -24.14 8.76
N ALA A 124 8.49 -22.82 8.53
CA ALA A 124 8.84 -21.85 9.55
C ALA A 124 7.81 -21.83 10.70
N ALA A 125 6.52 -21.88 10.39
CA ALA A 125 5.45 -21.95 11.40
C ALA A 125 5.51 -23.26 12.20
N ALA A 126 5.77 -24.39 11.54
CA ALA A 126 5.94 -25.68 12.20
C ALA A 126 7.17 -25.67 13.13
N GLN A 127 8.32 -25.18 12.67
CA GLN A 127 9.54 -25.03 13.47
C GLN A 127 9.33 -24.08 14.66
N ALA A 128 8.66 -22.94 14.45
CA ALA A 128 8.36 -22.01 15.53
C ALA A 128 7.49 -22.67 16.62
N LYS A 129 6.50 -23.47 16.22
CA LYS A 129 5.66 -24.24 17.14
C LYS A 129 6.47 -25.28 17.91
N GLU A 130 7.38 -25.98 17.23
CA GLU A 130 8.26 -26.96 17.86
C GLU A 130 9.21 -26.32 18.87
N ILE A 131 9.88 -25.23 18.50
CA ILE A 131 10.76 -24.46 19.40
C ILE A 131 9.98 -23.99 20.62
N LYS A 132 8.76 -23.46 20.43
CA LYS A 132 7.91 -23.02 21.54
C LYS A 132 7.56 -24.20 22.47
N ALA A 133 7.16 -25.33 21.92
CA ALA A 133 6.84 -26.52 22.71
C ALA A 133 8.06 -27.04 23.49
N ALA A 134 9.24 -27.06 22.86
CA ALA A 134 10.49 -27.45 23.50
C ALA A 134 10.91 -26.47 24.62
N ALA A 135 10.75 -25.17 24.40
CA ALA A 135 11.01 -24.13 25.39
C ALA A 135 10.07 -24.26 26.60
N GLU A 136 8.77 -24.49 26.36
CA GLU A 136 7.79 -24.73 27.42
C GLU A 136 8.07 -26.01 28.21
N ALA A 137 8.48 -27.09 27.53
CA ALA A 137 8.89 -28.33 28.19
C ALA A 137 10.13 -28.14 29.07
N THR A 138 11.15 -27.45 28.54
CA THR A 138 12.37 -27.11 29.28
C THR A 138 12.05 -26.24 30.49
N ALA A 139 11.20 -25.23 30.33
CA ALA A 139 10.78 -24.36 31.42
C ALA A 139 10.06 -25.13 32.54
N ARG A 140 9.19 -26.09 32.19
CA ARG A 140 8.54 -26.99 33.16
C ARG A 140 9.57 -27.85 33.90
N TYR A 141 10.51 -28.44 33.16
CA TYR A 141 11.57 -29.26 33.75
C TYR A 141 12.45 -28.47 34.72
N VAL A 142 12.88 -27.26 34.34
CA VAL A 142 13.69 -26.38 35.20
C VAL A 142 12.93 -26.01 36.48
N ARG A 143 11.64 -25.67 36.39
CA ARG A 143 10.82 -25.38 37.58
C ARG A 143 10.74 -26.58 38.52
N GLN A 144 10.45 -27.76 37.99
CA GLN A 144 10.40 -28.97 38.81
C GLN A 144 11.74 -29.26 39.49
N GLY A 145 12.86 -29.14 38.77
CA GLY A 145 14.19 -29.28 39.35
C GLY A 145 14.49 -28.24 40.43
N ALA A 146 14.06 -26.99 40.24
CA ALA A 146 14.21 -25.93 41.24
C ALA A 146 13.37 -26.19 42.50
N ASP A 147 12.14 -26.66 42.35
CA ASP A 147 11.26 -27.02 43.46
C ASP A 147 11.81 -28.21 44.26
N GLU A 148 12.34 -29.22 43.57
CA GLU A 148 12.98 -30.39 44.19
C GLU A 148 14.24 -29.96 44.98
N TYR A 149 15.09 -29.13 44.38
CA TYR A 149 16.26 -28.58 45.04
C TYR A 149 15.90 -27.72 46.25
N ALA A 150 14.89 -26.86 46.13
CA ALA A 150 14.40 -26.05 47.26
C ALA A 150 13.91 -26.93 48.41
N ARG A 151 13.19 -28.02 48.10
CA ARG A 151 12.74 -29.01 49.11
C ARG A 151 13.91 -29.66 49.83
N GLU A 152 14.94 -30.08 49.10
CA GLU A 152 16.15 -30.67 49.69
C GLU A 152 16.88 -29.68 50.62
N VAL A 153 17.08 -28.44 50.17
CA VAL A 153 17.71 -27.38 50.96
C VAL A 153 16.91 -27.09 52.24
N LEU A 154 15.58 -26.99 52.13
CA LEU A 154 14.70 -26.75 53.28
C LEU A 154 14.73 -27.93 54.27
N ALA A 155 14.73 -29.18 53.79
CA ALA A 155 14.85 -30.35 54.66
C ALA A 155 16.21 -30.40 55.39
N ASN A 156 17.29 -30.03 54.70
CA ASN A 156 18.61 -29.93 55.32
C ASN A 156 18.66 -28.82 56.39
N LEU A 157 18.04 -27.68 56.13
CA LEU A 157 17.95 -26.57 57.08
C LEU A 157 17.12 -26.95 58.31
N GLU A 158 16.01 -27.67 58.12
CA GLU A 158 15.18 -28.20 59.21
C GLU A 158 16.01 -29.12 60.12
N ASN A 159 16.70 -30.09 59.54
CA ASN A 159 17.57 -31.01 60.28
C ASN A 159 18.68 -30.28 61.05
N PHE A 160 19.29 -29.25 60.44
CA PHE A 160 20.30 -28.42 61.09
C PHE A 160 19.71 -27.66 62.29
N THR A 161 18.53 -27.08 62.12
CA THR A 161 17.83 -26.31 63.16
C THR A 161 17.43 -27.19 64.34
N LEU A 162 16.96 -28.42 64.10
CA LEU A 162 16.67 -29.41 65.15
C LEU A 162 17.94 -29.75 65.96
N LYS A 163 19.08 -29.94 65.30
CA LYS A 163 20.37 -30.17 65.98
C LYS A 163 20.77 -28.96 66.83
N LEU A 164 20.58 -27.74 66.32
CA LEU A 164 20.87 -26.50 67.05
C LEU A 164 19.98 -26.37 68.29
N MET A 165 18.67 -26.59 68.15
CA MET A 165 17.72 -26.60 69.26
C MET A 165 18.09 -27.62 70.34
N SER A 166 18.46 -28.84 69.95
CA SER A 166 18.93 -29.86 70.90
C SER A 166 20.18 -29.43 71.67
N THR A 167 21.07 -28.66 71.02
CA THR A 167 22.30 -28.15 71.64
C THR A 167 22.00 -27.03 72.62
N ILE A 168 21.08 -26.12 72.27
CA ILE A 168 20.60 -25.07 73.16
C ILE A 168 19.91 -25.68 74.39
N GLN A 169 19.06 -26.70 74.20
CA GLN A 169 18.36 -27.38 75.28
C GLN A 169 19.35 -28.04 76.27
N ARG A 170 20.33 -28.79 75.74
CA ARG A 170 21.44 -29.34 76.57
C ARG A 170 22.22 -28.24 77.28
N GLY A 171 22.45 -27.10 76.63
CA GLY A 171 23.12 -25.94 77.22
C GLY A 171 22.34 -25.33 78.39
N ARG A 172 21.02 -25.20 78.25
CA ARG A 172 20.10 -24.74 79.31
C ARG A 172 20.04 -25.71 80.48
N GLU A 173 19.85 -26.99 80.23
CA GLU A 173 19.82 -28.03 81.28
C GLU A 173 21.10 -28.00 82.12
N LYS A 174 22.27 -27.84 81.49
CA LYS A 174 23.54 -27.69 82.21
C LYS A 174 23.62 -26.41 83.03
N LEU A 175 23.06 -25.31 82.56
CA LEU A 175 23.02 -24.04 83.30
C LEU A 175 22.08 -24.14 84.50
N ASP A 176 20.89 -24.70 84.32
CA ASP A 176 19.90 -24.91 85.38
C ASP A 176 20.45 -25.83 86.48
N GLN A 177 21.16 -26.91 86.11
CA GLN A 177 21.88 -27.77 87.06
C GLN A 177 22.94 -26.99 87.86
N ARG A 178 23.69 -26.09 87.22
CA ARG A 178 24.67 -25.25 87.93
C ARG A 178 23.99 -24.28 88.90
N ILE A 179 22.89 -23.66 88.50
CA ILE A 179 22.13 -22.72 89.35
C ILE A 179 21.52 -23.46 90.54
N GLY A 180 20.90 -24.63 90.32
CA GLY A 180 20.34 -25.46 91.39
C GLY A 180 21.41 -25.89 92.42
N ASN A 181 22.57 -26.36 91.95
CA ASN A 181 23.68 -26.73 92.83
C ASN A 181 24.32 -25.54 93.58
N SER A 182 24.14 -24.31 93.09
CA SER A 182 24.64 -23.10 93.77
C SER A 182 23.71 -22.63 94.90
N GLN A 183 22.46 -23.07 94.95
CA GLN A 183 21.52 -22.75 96.04
C GLN A 183 21.59 -23.73 97.22
N GLU A 184 22.13 -24.93 97.04
CA GLU A 184 22.38 -25.89 98.13
C GLU A 184 23.64 -25.57 98.95
N SER A 185 24.49 -24.64 98.51
CA SER A 185 25.75 -24.29 99.18
C SER A 185 25.67 -23.15 100.22
N GLU A 186 24.47 -22.66 100.55
CA GLU A 186 24.28 -21.72 101.67
C GLU A 186 23.57 -22.40 102.86
N GLU A 187 24.30 -23.23 103.61
CA GLU A 187 23.92 -23.56 105.00
C GLU A 187 24.75 -22.74 106.01
N PRO A 188 24.13 -22.35 107.15
CA PRO A 188 24.54 -21.19 107.94
C PRO A 188 25.81 -21.45 108.76
N ILE A 189 26.65 -20.41 108.86
CA ILE A 189 27.83 -20.38 109.72
C ILE A 189 27.41 -20.58 111.18
N PHE A 190 27.65 -21.77 111.73
CA PHE A 190 27.49 -22.03 113.15
C PHE A 190 28.81 -21.73 113.89
N LEU A 191 28.76 -20.73 114.77
CA LEU A 191 29.84 -20.33 115.68
C LEU A 191 29.89 -21.23 116.93
N GLY A 192 31.10 -21.65 117.33
CA GLY A 192 31.43 -22.21 118.65
C GLY A 192 31.21 -23.74 118.78
N ASN A 193 31.99 -24.52 119.52
CA ASN A 193 32.87 -24.18 120.63
C ASN A 193 33.96 -25.27 120.83
N GLU A 194 35.03 -24.85 121.49
CA GLU A 194 36.18 -25.63 121.94
C GLU A 194 35.84 -26.92 122.73
N ARG A 195 36.69 -27.95 122.56
CA ARG A 195 37.64 -28.51 123.58
C ARG A 195 37.90 -29.99 123.37
N GLY A 196 39.17 -30.40 123.55
CA GLY A 196 39.46 -31.64 124.29
C GLY A 196 40.36 -32.69 123.63
N ARG A 197 41.67 -32.45 123.71
CA ARG A 197 42.79 -33.39 123.95
C ARG A 197 42.68 -34.89 123.58
N ARG A 198 43.70 -35.30 122.81
CA ARG A 198 44.66 -36.42 123.02
C ARG A 198 44.08 -37.78 123.51
N ARG A 199 44.29 -38.83 122.72
CA ARG A 199 45.52 -39.64 122.70
C ARG A 199 45.64 -40.40 121.39
#